data_AF-A0A9E0QM27-F1
#
_entry.id   AF-A0A9E0QM27-F1
#
_cell.length_a   1.000
_cell.length_b   1.000
_cell.length_c   1.000
_cell.angle_alpha   90.00
_cell.angle_beta   90.00
_cell.angle_gamma   90.00
#
_symmetry.space_group_name_H-M   'P 1'
#
loop_
_entity.id
_entity.type
_entity.pdbx_description
1 polymer ?
#
loop_
_entity_poly.entity_id
_entity_poly.type
_entity_poly.pdbx_seq_one_letter_code
_entity_poly.pdbx_strand_id
1 'polypeptide(L)'
;MSNEIDYTNNPLHGLSLKNLLIEIVDHYGFDILFAYLNINCFKTNPSIASSVKFLKKTTWACEKVEAFYLYQFKSLPKVSSEQFSLPPRDRVIPDDQTPGEPAELTLDDAEQLRIKRVTKAAAYNQDRYADKRDNNRYGKNQYGSVDSADSATEATEDPWAKWR
;
A
#
# COMPACT_ATOMS: atom_id res chain seq x y z
N MET A 1 -29.20 4.91 -23.95
CA MET A 1 -29.23 3.80 -22.98
C MET A 1 -28.42 4.26 -21.80
N SER A 2 -29.06 4.46 -20.65
CA SER A 2 -28.38 4.90 -19.44
C SER A 2 -27.41 3.79 -19.03
N ASN A 3 -26.12 4.09 -18.98
CA ASN A 3 -25.13 3.21 -18.37
C ASN A 3 -25.30 3.32 -16.85
N GLU A 4 -26.37 2.72 -16.33
CA GLU A 4 -26.63 2.66 -14.91
C GLU A 4 -25.71 1.59 -14.32
N ILE A 5 -24.70 2.04 -13.57
CA ILE A 5 -23.76 1.15 -12.92
C ILE A 5 -24.45 0.59 -11.68
N ASP A 6 -24.73 -0.72 -11.67
CA ASP A 6 -25.35 -1.38 -10.53
C ASP A 6 -24.30 -1.70 -9.46
N TYR A 7 -24.45 -1.05 -8.30
CA TYR A 7 -23.62 -1.27 -7.11
C TYR A 7 -24.33 -2.13 -6.04
N THR A 8 -25.54 -2.62 -6.33
CA THR A 8 -26.41 -3.31 -5.37
C THR A 8 -25.77 -4.59 -4.84
N ASN A 9 -25.00 -5.29 -5.67
CA ASN A 9 -24.34 -6.53 -5.29
C ASN A 9 -23.09 -6.32 -4.40
N ASN A 10 -22.65 -5.08 -4.17
CA ASN A 10 -21.51 -4.84 -3.29
C ASN A 10 -21.88 -5.09 -1.81
N PRO A 11 -21.20 -6.00 -1.08
CA PRO A 11 -21.50 -6.27 0.33
C PRO A 11 -21.36 -5.05 1.26
N LEU A 12 -20.68 -4.00 0.82
CA LEU A 12 -20.53 -2.74 1.55
C LEU A 12 -21.73 -1.80 1.36
N HIS A 13 -22.59 -2.05 0.37
CA HIS A 13 -23.75 -1.23 0.07
C HIS A 13 -24.77 -1.34 1.22
N GLY A 14 -25.12 -0.20 1.83
CA GLY A 14 -26.00 -0.16 3.01
C GLY A 14 -25.36 -0.62 4.34
N LEU A 15 -24.13 -1.15 4.33
CA LEU A 15 -23.45 -1.57 5.54
C LEU A 15 -22.77 -0.38 6.24
N SER A 16 -23.07 -0.19 7.53
CA SER A 16 -22.43 0.85 8.32
C SER A 16 -21.00 0.45 8.73
N LEU A 17 -20.09 1.42 8.75
CA LEU A 17 -18.70 1.20 9.17
C LEU A 17 -18.58 0.59 10.58
N LYS A 18 -19.53 0.91 11.46
CA LYS A 18 -19.59 0.34 12.81
C LYS A 18 -19.91 -1.16 12.75
N ASN A 19 -20.92 -1.55 11.99
CA ASN A 19 -21.33 -2.95 11.89
C ASN A 19 -20.26 -3.78 11.19
N LEU A 20 -19.71 -3.26 10.10
CA LEU A 20 -18.56 -3.86 9.41
C LEU A 20 -17.41 -4.14 10.38
N LEU A 21 -17.03 -3.14 11.19
CA LEU A 21 -15.92 -3.32 12.13
C LEU A 21 -16.26 -4.33 13.23
N ILE A 22 -17.50 -4.36 13.71
CA ILE A 22 -17.95 -5.35 14.70
C ILE A 22 -17.80 -6.76 14.14
N GLU A 23 -18.27 -7.03 12.92
CA GLU A 23 -18.17 -8.36 12.29
C GLU A 23 -16.72 -8.83 12.16
N ILE A 24 -15.83 -7.95 11.70
CA ILE A 24 -14.41 -8.30 11.52
C ILE A 24 -13.73 -8.54 12.87
N VAL A 25 -13.99 -7.68 13.86
CA VAL A 25 -13.38 -7.79 15.19
C VAL A 25 -13.90 -9.01 15.94
N ASP A 26 -15.17 -9.37 15.78
CA ASP A 26 -15.76 -10.56 16.38
C ASP A 26 -15.09 -11.84 15.85
N HIS A 27 -14.75 -11.86 14.56
CA HIS A 27 -14.10 -13.02 13.94
C HIS A 27 -12.58 -13.08 14.20
N TYR A 28 -11.85 -11.97 14.07
CA TYR A 28 -10.38 -11.95 14.09
C TYR A 28 -9.76 -11.30 15.34
N GLY A 29 -10.51 -10.47 16.05
CA GLY A 29 -9.96 -9.63 17.11
C GLY A 29 -9.07 -8.48 16.61
N PHE A 30 -8.67 -7.61 17.55
CA PHE A 30 -7.88 -6.43 17.23
C PHE A 30 -6.40 -6.73 16.91
N ASP A 31 -5.83 -7.75 17.53
CA ASP A 31 -4.40 -8.08 17.37
C ASP A 31 -4.08 -8.55 15.95
N ILE A 32 -4.90 -9.45 15.40
CA ILE A 32 -4.79 -9.89 14.01
C ILE A 32 -4.98 -8.71 13.06
N LEU A 33 -6.00 -7.87 13.29
CA LEU A 33 -6.23 -6.71 12.45
C LEU A 33 -5.04 -5.75 12.44
N PHE A 34 -4.43 -5.51 13.60
CA PHE A 34 -3.22 -4.70 13.67
C PHE A 34 -2.06 -5.36 12.91
N ALA A 35 -1.86 -6.67 13.05
CA ALA A 35 -0.77 -7.40 12.40
C ALA A 35 -0.87 -7.34 10.86
N TYR A 36 -2.07 -7.49 10.30
CA TYR A 36 -2.29 -7.47 8.85
C TYR A 36 -2.41 -6.06 8.26
N LEU A 37 -3.16 -5.17 8.92
CA LEU A 37 -3.44 -3.83 8.40
C LEU A 37 -2.42 -2.79 8.82
N ASN A 38 -1.71 -3.00 9.93
CA ASN A 38 -0.76 -2.08 10.54
C ASN A 38 -1.35 -0.67 10.74
N ILE A 39 -2.57 -0.60 11.31
CA ILE A 39 -3.27 0.65 11.63
C ILE A 39 -3.24 0.86 13.14
N ASN A 40 -2.64 1.95 13.60
CA ASN A 40 -2.36 2.19 15.02
C ASN A 40 -3.62 2.22 15.92
N CYS A 41 -4.81 2.53 15.39
CA CYS A 41 -6.04 2.55 16.18
C CYS A 41 -6.45 1.16 16.70
N PHE A 42 -5.92 0.07 16.12
CA PHE A 42 -6.15 -1.29 16.60
C PHE A 42 -5.11 -1.75 17.64
N LYS A 43 -4.01 -1.00 17.81
CA LYS A 43 -2.97 -1.29 18.81
C LYS A 43 -3.15 -0.49 20.09
N THR A 44 -3.40 0.81 19.97
CA THR A 44 -3.42 1.72 21.12
C THR A 44 -4.86 1.92 21.61
N ASN A 45 -5.20 1.34 22.77
CA ASN A 45 -6.55 1.37 23.36
C ASN A 45 -7.64 0.96 22.35
N PRO A 46 -7.59 -0.28 21.85
CA PRO A 46 -8.53 -0.76 20.85
C PRO A 46 -9.96 -0.77 21.42
N SER A 47 -10.87 -0.08 20.73
CA SER A 47 -12.31 -0.14 21.02
C SER A 47 -13.09 0.18 19.75
N ILE A 48 -14.28 -0.41 19.60
CA ILE A 48 -15.12 -0.16 18.42
C ILE A 48 -15.41 1.34 18.25
N ALA A 49 -15.70 2.05 19.34
CA ALA A 49 -16.02 3.48 19.27
C ALA A 49 -14.81 4.35 18.87
N SER A 50 -13.62 4.10 19.45
CA SER A 50 -12.40 4.84 19.12
C SER A 50 -11.95 4.56 17.68
N SER A 51 -11.99 3.29 17.24
CA SER A 51 -11.64 2.89 15.89
C SER A 51 -12.59 3.49 14.85
N VAL A 52 -13.91 3.46 15.06
CA VAL A 52 -14.88 4.07 14.13
C VAL A 52 -14.65 5.59 14.03
N LYS A 53 -14.41 6.27 15.16
CA LYS A 53 -14.11 7.72 15.15
C LYS A 53 -12.83 8.04 14.37
N PHE A 54 -11.81 7.18 14.46
CA PHE A 54 -10.57 7.31 13.70
C PHE A 54 -10.80 7.04 12.20
N LEU A 55 -11.44 5.93 11.85
CA LEU A 55 -11.67 5.53 10.46
C LEU A 55 -12.54 6.56 9.70
N LYS A 56 -13.50 7.21 10.38
CA LYS A 56 -14.27 8.32 9.79
C LYS A 56 -13.41 9.55 9.43
N LYS A 57 -12.30 9.77 10.11
CA LYS A 57 -11.38 10.90 9.85
C LYS A 57 -10.28 10.56 8.86
N THR A 58 -9.98 9.27 8.67
CA THR A 58 -8.84 8.81 7.91
C THR A 58 -9.31 7.90 6.78
N THR A 59 -9.66 8.52 5.65
CA THR A 59 -10.29 7.87 4.49
C THR A 59 -9.50 6.67 3.98
N TRP A 60 -8.20 6.82 3.76
CA TRP A 60 -7.34 5.71 3.31
C TRP A 60 -7.37 4.50 4.25
N ALA A 61 -7.52 4.74 5.56
CA ALA A 61 -7.59 3.67 6.55
C ALA A 61 -8.97 2.99 6.52
N CYS A 62 -10.04 3.77 6.33
CA CYS A 62 -11.39 3.23 6.10
C CYS A 62 -11.42 2.34 4.86
N GLU A 63 -10.93 2.83 3.72
CA GLU A 63 -10.84 2.07 2.48
C GLU A 63 -10.00 0.80 2.64
N LYS A 64 -8.91 0.86 3.42
CA LYS A 64 -8.09 -0.32 3.70
C LYS A 64 -8.84 -1.40 4.50
N VAL A 65 -9.65 -0.99 5.48
CA VAL A 65 -10.50 -1.90 6.27
C VAL A 65 -11.64 -2.47 5.41
N GLU A 66 -12.27 -1.65 4.57
CA GLU A 66 -13.31 -2.10 3.64
C GLU A 66 -12.77 -3.07 2.59
N ALA A 67 -11.58 -2.80 2.04
CA ALA A 67 -10.92 -3.74 1.12
C ALA A 67 -10.59 -5.07 1.81
N PHE A 68 -10.13 -5.01 3.07
CA PHE A 68 -9.91 -6.22 3.86
C PHE A 68 -11.21 -7.00 4.10
N TYR A 69 -12.33 -6.32 4.36
CA TYR A 69 -13.64 -6.94 4.48
C TYR A 69 -14.03 -7.70 3.21
N LEU A 70 -13.87 -7.09 2.03
CA LEU A 70 -14.24 -7.71 0.76
C LEU A 70 -13.39 -8.95 0.43
N TYR A 71 -12.07 -8.86 0.56
CA TYR A 71 -11.18 -9.92 0.06
C TYR A 71 -10.79 -10.95 1.10
N GLN A 72 -10.69 -10.56 2.36
CA GLN A 72 -10.24 -11.45 3.43
C GLN A 72 -11.41 -12.02 4.22
N PHE A 73 -12.43 -11.21 4.51
CA PHE A 73 -13.59 -11.68 5.28
C PHE A 73 -14.72 -12.24 4.40
N LYS A 74 -14.97 -11.67 3.22
CA LYS A 74 -15.95 -12.18 2.25
C LYS A 74 -15.32 -13.05 1.15
N SER A 75 -14.00 -13.24 1.19
CA SER A 75 -13.23 -14.10 0.27
C SER A 75 -13.57 -13.90 -1.22
N LEU A 76 -13.87 -12.65 -1.62
CA LEU A 76 -14.20 -12.34 -3.00
C LEU A 76 -12.97 -12.43 -3.91
N PRO A 77 -13.15 -12.78 -5.21
CA PRO A 77 -12.06 -12.81 -6.15
C PRO A 77 -11.48 -11.40 -6.36
N LYS A 78 -10.19 -11.34 -6.73
CA LYS A 78 -9.52 -10.08 -7.01
C LYS A 78 -10.11 -9.45 -8.27
N VAL A 79 -10.39 -8.17 -8.18
CA VAL A 79 -10.99 -7.41 -9.29
C VAL A 79 -9.91 -6.97 -10.29
N SER A 80 -10.32 -6.53 -11.47
CA SER A 80 -9.44 -5.94 -12.49
C SER A 80 -8.68 -4.71 -11.95
N SER A 81 -7.56 -4.37 -12.59
CA SER A 81 -6.75 -3.21 -12.21
C SER A 81 -7.51 -1.88 -12.29
N GLU A 82 -8.43 -1.75 -13.25
CA GLU A 82 -9.28 -0.57 -13.42
C GLU A 82 -10.21 -0.40 -12.23
N GLN A 83 -10.92 -1.47 -11.84
CA GLN A 83 -11.81 -1.40 -10.68
C GLN A 83 -11.05 -1.28 -9.36
N PHE A 84 -9.85 -1.86 -9.27
CA PHE A 84 -9.02 -1.77 -8.07
C PHE A 84 -8.56 -0.34 -7.78
N SER A 85 -8.43 0.50 -8.83
CA SER A 85 -8.11 1.91 -8.69
C SER A 85 -9.26 2.73 -8.06
N LEU A 86 -10.48 2.20 -8.05
CA LEU A 86 -11.63 2.82 -7.42
C LEU A 86 -11.73 2.46 -5.93
N PRO A 87 -12.34 3.33 -5.10
CA PRO A 87 -12.63 3.03 -3.70
C PRO A 87 -13.45 1.75 -3.55
N PRO A 88 -13.27 0.96 -2.47
CA PRO A 88 -13.96 -0.32 -2.28
C PRO A 88 -15.49 -0.26 -2.40
N ARG A 89 -16.11 0.85 -1.97
CA ARG A 89 -17.57 1.06 -2.05
C ARG A 89 -18.06 1.31 -3.48
N ASP A 90 -17.20 1.83 -4.34
CA ASP A 90 -17.50 2.13 -5.75
C ASP A 90 -17.08 0.97 -6.68
N ARG A 91 -16.77 -0.20 -6.10
CA ARG A 91 -16.46 -1.41 -6.87
C ARG A 91 -17.72 -2.11 -7.31
N VAL A 92 -17.82 -2.37 -8.61
CA VAL A 92 -18.85 -3.23 -9.21
C VAL A 92 -18.42 -4.68 -9.00
N ILE A 93 -19.29 -5.45 -8.35
CA ILE A 93 -19.12 -6.88 -8.15
C ILE A 93 -20.18 -7.58 -9.00
N PRO A 94 -19.79 -8.36 -10.02
CA PRO A 94 -20.77 -9.02 -10.89
C PRO A 94 -21.57 -10.09 -10.13
N ASP A 95 -22.83 -10.30 -10.56
CA ASP A 95 -23.85 -11.08 -9.84
C ASP A 95 -23.52 -12.58 -9.70
N ASP A 96 -22.57 -13.07 -10.48
CA ASP A 96 -22.07 -14.45 -10.41
C ASP A 96 -21.19 -14.69 -9.17
N GLN A 97 -20.64 -13.63 -8.59
CA GLN A 97 -19.74 -13.71 -7.44
C GLN A 97 -20.52 -13.65 -6.13
N THR A 98 -20.38 -14.70 -5.31
CA THR A 98 -20.97 -14.76 -3.98
C THR A 98 -19.89 -14.68 -2.91
N PRO A 99 -20.15 -14.00 -1.78
CA PRO A 99 -19.24 -14.03 -0.65
C PRO A 99 -19.01 -15.45 -0.12
N GLY A 100 -17.74 -15.79 0.09
CA GLY A 100 -17.31 -17.04 0.71
C GLY A 100 -17.13 -16.94 2.23
N GLU A 101 -16.56 -17.99 2.80
CA GLU A 101 -16.18 -18.03 4.22
C GLU A 101 -14.99 -17.10 4.51
N PRO A 102 -14.92 -16.49 5.71
CA PRO A 102 -13.79 -15.68 6.11
C PRO A 102 -12.48 -16.46 6.06
N ALA A 103 -11.44 -15.85 5.48
CA ALA A 103 -10.14 -16.48 5.39
C ALA A 103 -9.52 -16.70 6.78
N GLU A 104 -8.84 -17.82 6.97
CA GLU A 104 -8.10 -18.10 8.19
C GLU A 104 -6.84 -17.24 8.25
N LEU A 105 -6.72 -16.42 9.30
CA LEU A 105 -5.60 -15.51 9.50
C LEU A 105 -4.90 -15.87 10.81
N THR A 106 -3.56 -15.95 10.78
CA THR A 106 -2.76 -16.28 11.96
C THR A 106 -1.70 -15.20 12.20
N LEU A 107 -1.31 -15.00 13.45
CA LEU A 107 -0.28 -14.02 13.79
C LEU A 107 1.09 -14.40 13.20
N ASP A 108 1.37 -15.70 13.12
CA ASP A 108 2.62 -16.23 12.54
C ASP A 108 2.70 -15.92 11.04
N ASP A 109 1.61 -16.06 10.29
CA ASP A 109 1.56 -15.69 8.87
C ASP A 109 1.76 -14.17 8.69
N ALA A 110 1.16 -13.35 9.55
CA ALA A 110 1.39 -11.91 9.53
C ALA A 110 2.87 -11.55 9.77
N GLU A 111 3.56 -12.26 10.67
CA GLU A 111 4.99 -12.08 10.91
C GLU A 111 5.82 -12.48 9.68
N GLN A 112 5.52 -13.63 9.06
CA GLN A 112 6.18 -14.06 7.82
C GLN A 112 5.99 -13.05 6.69
N LEU A 113 4.79 -12.50 6.52
CA LEU A 113 4.51 -11.44 5.54
C LEU A 113 5.33 -10.17 5.83
N ARG A 114 5.48 -9.79 7.10
CA ARG A 114 6.29 -8.65 7.51
C ARG A 114 7.77 -8.90 7.24
N ILE A 115 8.30 -10.08 7.60
CA ILE A 115 9.68 -10.48 7.31
C ILE A 115 9.93 -10.43 5.82
N LYS A 116 9.05 -11.03 5.00
CA LYS A 116 9.15 -11.02 3.53
C LYS A 116 9.16 -9.61 2.93
N ARG A 117 8.36 -8.68 3.48
CA ARG A 117 8.37 -7.28 3.06
C ARG A 117 9.69 -6.59 3.41
N VAL A 118 10.22 -6.83 4.61
CA VAL A 118 11.49 -6.25 5.08
C VAL A 118 12.68 -6.80 4.27
N THR A 119 12.75 -8.12 4.05
CA THR A 119 13.82 -8.74 3.27
C THR A 119 13.80 -8.28 1.81
N LYS A 120 12.62 -8.21 1.18
CA LYS A 120 12.48 -7.68 -0.19
C LYS A 120 12.90 -6.21 -0.28
N ALA A 121 12.53 -5.38 0.71
CA ALA A 121 12.95 -3.98 0.76
C ALA A 121 14.47 -3.83 0.95
N ALA A 122 15.08 -4.68 1.80
CA ALA A 122 16.53 -4.70 2.02
C ALA A 122 17.29 -5.13 0.76
N ALA A 123 16.80 -6.16 0.04
CA ALA A 123 17.37 -6.61 -1.23
C ALA A 123 17.34 -5.49 -2.29
N TYR A 124 16.20 -4.82 -2.46
CA TYR A 124 16.09 -3.68 -3.38
C TYR A 124 17.08 -2.55 -3.04
N ASN A 125 17.28 -2.29 -1.75
CA ASN A 125 18.24 -1.29 -1.30
C ASN A 125 19.69 -1.74 -1.58
N GLN A 126 20.01 -3.01 -1.34
CA GLN A 126 21.31 -3.60 -1.62
C GLN A 126 21.66 -3.53 -3.11
N ASP A 127 20.72 -3.82 -4.00
CA ASP A 127 20.91 -3.69 -5.46
C ASP A 127 21.26 -2.24 -5.84
N ARG A 128 20.58 -1.25 -5.24
CA ARG A 128 20.93 0.18 -5.44
C ARG A 128 22.29 0.58 -4.88
N TYR A 129 22.76 -0.05 -3.80
CA TYR A 129 24.10 0.20 -3.25
C TYR A 129 25.21 -0.56 -4.00
N ALA A 130 24.90 -1.73 -4.56
CA ALA A 130 25.82 -2.50 -5.41
C ALA A 130 26.10 -1.75 -6.72
N ASP A 131 25.06 -1.27 -7.40
CA ASP A 131 25.16 -0.47 -8.64
C ASP A 131 26.02 0.80 -8.46
N LYS A 132 25.90 1.49 -7.32
CA LYS A 132 26.76 2.64 -6.97
C LYS A 132 28.23 2.29 -6.73
N ARG A 133 28.54 1.07 -6.27
CA ARG A 133 29.93 0.64 -6.04
C ARG A 133 30.65 0.31 -7.35
N ASP A 134 29.93 -0.23 -8.33
CA ASP A 134 30.49 -0.53 -9.65
C ASP A 134 30.73 0.74 -10.48
N ASN A 135 29.88 1.76 -10.37
CA ASN A 135 30.09 3.04 -11.05
C ASN A 135 31.30 3.83 -10.50
N ASN A 136 31.68 3.61 -9.24
CA ASN A 136 32.89 4.22 -8.66
C ASN A 136 34.19 3.43 -8.98
N ARG A 137 34.07 2.28 -9.66
CA ARG A 137 35.20 1.45 -10.10
C ARG A 137 35.68 1.81 -11.50
N TYR A 138 34.79 2.37 -12.34
CA TYR A 138 35.11 2.91 -13.68
C TYR A 138 35.33 4.43 -13.72
N GLY A 139 35.20 5.14 -12.58
CA GLY A 139 35.40 6.60 -12.49
C GLY A 139 36.76 7.05 -11.93
N LYS A 140 37.64 6.13 -11.56
CA LYS A 140 38.96 6.45 -10.98
C LYS A 140 40.06 5.91 -11.86
N ASN A 141 40.30 6.59 -13.00
CA ASN A 141 41.58 6.64 -13.73
C ASN A 141 41.38 7.41 -15.06
N GLN A 142 41.38 8.74 -15.03
CA GLN A 142 41.80 9.58 -16.17
C GLN A 142 41.86 11.07 -15.76
N TYR A 143 42.82 11.43 -14.92
CA TYR A 143 43.50 12.73 -14.97
C TYR A 143 44.85 12.58 -14.28
N GLY A 144 45.79 12.02 -15.03
CA GLY A 144 47.20 12.23 -14.77
C GLY A 144 47.52 13.70 -15.07
N SER A 145 48.20 14.31 -14.10
CA SER A 145 48.92 15.58 -14.18
C SER A 145 49.45 15.90 -15.58
N VAL A 146 48.96 16.98 -16.20
CA VAL A 146 49.71 17.74 -17.20
C VAL A 146 49.58 19.22 -16.88
N ASP A 147 50.69 19.80 -16.43
CA ASP A 147 50.91 21.24 -16.42
C ASP A 147 50.91 21.75 -17.86
N SER A 148 50.06 22.72 -18.21
CA SER A 148 50.35 23.76 -19.21
C SER A 148 49.20 24.77 -19.34
N ALA A 149 49.61 26.01 -19.57
CA ALA A 149 48.83 27.22 -19.55
C ALA A 149 47.87 27.39 -20.74
N ASP A 150 46.95 28.34 -20.54
CA ASP A 150 46.46 29.36 -21.48
C ASP A 150 45.05 29.25 -22.11
N SER A 151 44.45 30.44 -22.21
CA SER A 151 43.29 30.90 -22.99
C SER A 151 41.85 30.69 -22.48
N ALA A 152 41.14 31.82 -22.48
CA ALA A 152 39.73 32.02 -22.19
C ALA A 152 38.82 31.55 -23.34
N THR A 153 37.62 31.05 -23.04
CA THR A 153 36.30 31.70 -23.29
C THR A 153 35.13 30.74 -23.02
N GLU A 154 34.01 31.35 -22.62
CA GLU A 154 32.63 30.88 -22.77
C GLU A 154 32.04 29.90 -21.73
N ALA A 155 31.28 30.49 -20.80
CA ALA A 155 30.42 29.81 -19.84
C ALA A 155 29.26 29.12 -20.58
N THR A 156 29.23 27.80 -20.53
CA THR A 156 28.06 27.01 -20.91
C THR A 156 27.12 26.93 -19.70
N GLU A 157 25.92 27.47 -19.85
CA GLU A 157 24.89 27.49 -18.81
C GLU A 157 24.37 26.07 -18.55
N ASP A 158 24.44 25.62 -17.29
CA ASP A 158 23.84 24.38 -16.83
C ASP A 158 22.30 24.55 -16.71
N PRO A 159 21.50 23.79 -17.48
CA PRO A 159 20.04 23.94 -17.51
C PRO A 159 19.34 23.60 -16.18
N TRP A 160 20.03 23.03 -15.19
CA TRP A 160 19.46 22.64 -13.89
C TRP A 160 19.83 23.54 -12.70
N ALA A 161 20.52 24.66 -12.92
CA ALA A 161 20.94 25.57 -11.84
C ALA A 161 19.78 26.29 -11.07
N LYS A 162 18.51 26.06 -11.43
CA LYS A 162 17.34 26.82 -10.95
C LYS A 162 16.65 26.23 -9.72
N TRP A 163 17.10 25.08 -9.21
CA TRP A 163 16.45 24.36 -8.10
C TRP A 163 17.36 24.09 -6.89
N ARG A 164 18.33 24.97 -6.64
CA ARG A 164 19.04 25.05 -5.35
C ARG A 164 18.81 26.40 -4.68
#